data_AF-A0A954SHG0-F1
#
_entry.id   AF-A0A954SHG0-F1
#
_cell.length_a   1.000
_cell.length_b   1.000
_cell.length_c   1.000
_cell.angle_alpha   90.00
_cell.angle_beta   90.00
_cell.angle_gamma   90.00
#
_symmetry.space_group_name_H-M   'P 1'
#
loop_
_entity.id
_entity.type
_entity.pdbx_description
1 polymer ?
#
loop_
_entity_poly.entity_id
_entity_poly.type
_entity_poly.pdbx_seq_one_letter_code
_entity_poly.pdbx_strand_id
1 'polypeptide(L)'
;MKKFTQFLCVIVAIVVPLTLSSPAFAQKGGPQSGGQKQGGGKGMKGGNKGGTDKANGKESPAAHLPPGFQQLSKDEVKQLDGLCLRCLRWIADARQSRKSSPLSVSDYFGSMEAPQSKKPEGNDGNSAAEISETDIGFYVLSRLSDEQRNQLGRLLVGQRADISEYEKLRSEVQTQLLSLNADQAPERGFERAIADVAKTAGELEIRIAIARAKEFAEVAKSVTPEQSEFLMLLRVNPAAVNANNESISEVRATLAKHDIGDQETIAVLAYRLACYCTGTAAQNAAAAPDRNAGLLGNQSAGGDKEGQTTARFLSSLNPTQQKQIYQLLGNQVRTNQTQLSRRAQIIVALDAMKSGKAPIEAKLRQLGSQIAETDAQSAVAEARGFQSIRKSLTAIQKEFIQQNLA
;
A
#
# COMPACT_ATOMS: atom_id res chain seq x y z
N MET A 1 -62.26 13.14 -4.05
CA MET A 1 -61.68 11.90 -3.49
C MET A 1 -60.90 11.17 -4.59
N LYS A 2 -59.64 10.83 -4.31
CA LYS A 2 -58.86 9.68 -4.80
C LYS A 2 -58.73 9.43 -6.33
N LYS A 3 -57.44 9.46 -6.76
CA LYS A 3 -56.72 8.41 -7.55
C LYS A 3 -57.07 8.35 -9.06
N PHE A 4 -56.18 8.14 -10.03
CA PHE A 4 -54.82 7.58 -10.10
C PHE A 4 -54.20 8.02 -11.45
N THR A 5 -53.09 8.76 -11.40
CA THR A 5 -51.74 8.37 -11.84
C THR A 5 -51.57 8.02 -13.32
N GLN A 6 -50.79 8.90 -13.92
CA GLN A 6 -50.45 9.12 -15.31
C GLN A 6 -49.01 8.63 -15.60
N PHE A 7 -48.70 8.58 -16.89
CA PHE A 7 -47.39 8.85 -17.51
C PHE A 7 -46.37 7.71 -17.69
N LEU A 8 -46.57 7.05 -18.83
CA LEU A 8 -45.59 6.54 -19.79
C LEU A 8 -44.48 7.57 -20.07
N CYS A 9 -43.21 7.28 -19.77
CA CYS A 9 -42.07 8.06 -20.25
C CYS A 9 -40.96 7.15 -20.80
N VAL A 10 -40.94 7.09 -22.13
CA VAL A 10 -39.82 6.99 -23.08
C VAL A 10 -38.43 6.69 -22.46
N ILE A 11 -37.95 5.49 -22.76
CA ILE A 11 -36.54 5.08 -22.61
C ILE A 11 -35.75 5.69 -23.77
N VAL A 12 -34.88 6.66 -23.50
CA VAL A 12 -33.79 7.05 -24.41
C VAL A 12 -32.51 6.41 -23.89
N ALA A 13 -32.09 5.33 -24.55
CA ALA A 13 -30.79 4.73 -24.39
C ALA A 13 -29.73 5.63 -25.04
N ILE A 14 -29.02 6.42 -24.24
CA ILE A 14 -27.77 7.06 -24.66
C ILE A 14 -26.62 6.10 -24.33
N VAL A 15 -26.22 5.34 -25.34
CA VAL A 15 -24.95 4.62 -25.38
C VAL A 15 -23.86 5.66 -25.66
N VAL A 16 -23.10 6.05 -24.63
CA VAL A 16 -21.81 6.73 -24.82
C VAL A 16 -20.71 5.73 -24.49
N PRO A 17 -19.81 5.41 -25.44
CA PRO A 17 -18.65 4.58 -25.15
C PRO A 17 -17.64 5.38 -24.34
N LEU A 18 -17.46 5.02 -23.07
CA LEU A 18 -16.32 5.46 -22.25
C LEU A 18 -15.08 4.68 -22.70
N THR A 19 -14.50 5.08 -23.84
CA THR A 19 -13.11 4.78 -24.16
C THR A 19 -12.22 5.71 -23.34
N LEU A 20 -11.91 5.33 -22.10
CA LEU A 20 -10.82 5.95 -21.37
C LEU A 20 -9.52 5.30 -21.85
N SER A 21 -8.96 5.92 -22.89
CA SER A 21 -7.57 5.79 -23.26
C SER A 21 -6.70 6.18 -22.07
N SER A 22 -5.83 5.28 -21.63
CA SER A 22 -4.81 5.50 -20.61
C SER A 22 -4.00 6.77 -20.89
N PRO A 23 -3.88 7.73 -19.95
CA PRO A 23 -2.77 8.65 -19.99
C PRO A 23 -1.55 7.95 -19.41
N ALA A 24 -0.57 7.71 -20.28
CA ALA A 24 0.79 7.42 -19.89
C ALA A 24 1.27 8.45 -18.85
N PHE A 25 1.92 7.95 -17.79
CA PHE A 25 2.63 8.76 -16.81
C PHE A 25 3.63 9.69 -17.51
N ALA A 26 3.33 10.99 -17.56
CA ALA A 26 4.24 12.01 -18.05
C ALA A 26 5.16 12.48 -16.91
N GLN A 27 6.42 12.06 -17.00
CA GLN A 27 7.55 12.61 -16.25
C GLN A 27 7.72 14.11 -16.55
N LYS A 28 8.11 14.86 -15.52
CA LYS A 28 8.51 16.28 -15.50
C LYS A 28 9.27 16.73 -16.76
N GLY A 29 8.74 17.73 -17.46
CA GLY A 29 9.47 18.56 -18.43
C GLY A 29 9.74 19.95 -17.86
N GLY A 30 11.01 20.36 -17.82
CA GLY A 30 11.46 21.73 -17.55
C GLY A 30 11.30 22.65 -18.78
N PRO A 31 11.70 23.94 -18.67
CA PRO A 31 11.05 25.04 -19.37
C PRO A 31 11.47 25.24 -20.83
N GLN A 32 10.57 25.88 -21.56
CA GLN A 32 10.66 26.36 -22.94
C GLN A 32 11.94 27.14 -23.25
N SER A 33 12.54 26.85 -24.40
CA SER A 33 13.22 27.85 -25.24
C SER A 33 12.81 27.63 -26.70
N GLY A 34 12.24 28.66 -27.32
CA GLY A 34 11.81 28.65 -28.71
C GLY A 34 12.95 28.63 -29.72
N GLY A 35 12.63 28.23 -30.95
CA GLY A 35 13.58 28.22 -32.07
C GLY A 35 13.02 27.49 -33.29
N GLN A 36 12.21 28.18 -34.07
CA GLN A 36 11.62 27.75 -35.33
C GLN A 36 12.69 27.76 -36.44
N LYS A 37 12.83 26.67 -37.24
CA LYS A 37 13.17 26.74 -38.68
C LYS A 37 12.99 25.41 -39.42
N GLN A 38 12.70 25.56 -40.70
CA GLN A 38 12.09 24.65 -41.68
C GLN A 38 13.05 23.60 -42.28
N GLY A 39 12.48 22.44 -42.64
CA GLY A 39 12.37 21.98 -44.03
C GLY A 39 13.60 21.43 -44.77
N GLY A 40 13.50 20.14 -45.14
CA GLY A 40 13.96 19.64 -46.45
C GLY A 40 15.05 18.57 -46.43
N GLY A 41 14.80 17.45 -47.13
CA GLY A 41 15.87 16.64 -47.73
C GLY A 41 15.79 15.13 -47.56
N LYS A 42 15.44 14.44 -48.65
CA LYS A 42 15.46 12.98 -48.87
C LYS A 42 16.85 12.36 -48.68
N GLY A 43 16.91 11.06 -48.32
CA GLY A 43 18.08 10.22 -48.57
C GLY A 43 18.01 8.81 -47.98
N MET A 44 17.83 7.80 -48.82
CA MET A 44 18.00 6.37 -48.51
C MET A 44 19.45 6.04 -48.08
N LYS A 45 19.63 5.15 -47.10
CA LYS A 45 20.48 3.95 -47.19
C LYS A 45 20.46 3.14 -45.89
N GLY A 46 20.44 1.82 -46.05
CA GLY A 46 20.39 0.85 -44.97
C GLY A 46 21.61 0.85 -44.05
N GLY A 47 21.40 0.31 -42.85
CA GLY A 47 22.45 0.15 -41.87
C GLY A 47 21.95 -0.66 -40.69
N ASN A 48 22.34 -1.92 -40.68
CA ASN A 48 22.37 -2.81 -39.53
C ASN A 48 22.92 -2.06 -38.30
N LYS A 49 22.12 -1.87 -37.24
CA LYS A 49 22.60 -1.39 -35.94
C LYS A 49 21.77 -2.01 -34.81
N GLY A 50 22.47 -2.80 -34.00
CA GLY A 50 22.03 -3.15 -32.67
C GLY A 50 21.77 -1.89 -31.85
N GLY A 51 20.60 -1.85 -31.23
CA GLY A 51 20.20 -0.80 -30.31
C GLY A 51 20.99 -0.92 -29.02
N THR A 52 22.18 -0.33 -28.98
CA THR A 52 22.74 0.17 -27.73
C THR A 52 22.01 1.46 -27.40
N ASP A 53 20.96 1.38 -26.59
CA ASP A 53 20.46 2.52 -25.86
C ASP A 53 21.50 2.91 -24.79
N LYS A 54 22.46 3.74 -25.21
CA LYS A 54 23.24 4.57 -24.28
C LYS A 54 22.33 5.73 -23.84
N ALA A 55 21.42 5.43 -22.92
CA ALA A 55 20.62 6.41 -22.20
C ALA A 55 21.14 6.48 -20.76
N ASN A 56 21.98 7.48 -20.48
CA ASN A 56 22.58 7.81 -19.17
C ASN A 56 23.41 6.67 -18.52
N GLY A 57 24.66 6.96 -18.14
CA GLY A 57 25.55 6.03 -17.44
C GLY A 57 25.14 5.69 -16.01
N LYS A 58 23.86 5.38 -15.77
CA LYS A 58 23.38 4.71 -14.57
C LYS A 58 23.38 3.23 -14.89
N GLU A 59 24.22 2.47 -14.20
CA GLU A 59 24.20 1.01 -14.25
C GLU A 59 22.77 0.51 -14.04
N SER A 60 22.40 -0.58 -14.74
CA SER A 60 21.09 -1.21 -14.55
C SER A 60 20.87 -1.43 -13.06
N PRO A 61 19.69 -1.10 -12.50
CA PRO A 61 19.40 -1.34 -11.09
C PRO A 61 19.54 -2.82 -10.71
N ALA A 62 19.49 -3.73 -11.69
CA ALA A 62 19.65 -5.17 -11.53
C ALA A 62 21.05 -5.69 -11.90
N ALA A 63 22.03 -4.83 -12.22
CA ALA A 63 23.35 -5.26 -12.71
C ALA A 63 24.11 -6.16 -11.71
N HIS A 64 23.85 -5.98 -10.41
CA HIS A 64 24.45 -6.75 -9.32
C HIS A 64 23.78 -8.12 -9.11
N LEU A 65 22.70 -8.43 -9.81
CA LEU A 65 21.95 -9.68 -9.70
C LEU A 65 22.48 -10.76 -10.67
N PRO A 66 22.21 -12.05 -10.42
CA PRO A 66 22.57 -13.12 -11.36
C PRO A 66 21.97 -12.93 -12.76
N PRO A 67 22.56 -13.51 -13.83
CA PRO A 67 22.16 -13.25 -15.21
C PRO A 67 20.66 -13.37 -15.53
N GLY A 68 19.94 -14.27 -14.86
CA GLY A 68 18.49 -14.44 -15.01
C GLY A 68 17.62 -13.28 -14.49
N PHE A 69 18.20 -12.34 -13.75
CA PHE A 69 17.49 -11.22 -13.10
C PHE A 69 17.97 -9.83 -13.58
N GLN A 70 18.99 -9.75 -14.44
CA GLN A 70 19.62 -8.48 -14.84
C GLN A 70 18.73 -7.57 -15.72
N GLN A 71 17.63 -8.12 -16.26
CA GLN A 71 16.67 -7.39 -17.09
C GLN A 71 15.53 -6.75 -16.28
N LEU A 72 15.50 -6.92 -14.96
CA LEU A 72 14.43 -6.39 -14.12
C LEU A 72 14.47 -4.87 -14.01
N SER A 73 13.30 -4.25 -14.03
CA SER A 73 13.13 -2.83 -13.71
C SER A 73 13.41 -2.55 -12.23
N LYS A 74 13.58 -1.26 -11.88
CA LYS A 74 13.81 -0.85 -10.49
C LYS A 74 12.71 -1.33 -9.52
N ASP A 75 11.45 -1.28 -9.96
CA ASP A 75 10.31 -1.68 -9.13
C ASP A 75 10.26 -3.21 -8.96
N GLU A 76 10.62 -3.97 -10.00
CA GLU A 76 10.73 -5.42 -9.93
C GLU A 76 11.91 -5.85 -9.06
N VAL A 77 13.04 -5.14 -9.06
CA VAL A 77 14.16 -5.38 -8.13
C VAL A 77 13.69 -5.18 -6.69
N LYS A 78 12.96 -4.11 -6.39
CA LYS A 78 12.40 -3.89 -5.04
C LYS A 78 11.43 -5.00 -4.61
N GLN A 79 10.60 -5.49 -5.53
CA GLN A 79 9.71 -6.62 -5.25
C GLN A 79 10.49 -7.92 -5.04
N LEU A 80 11.53 -8.16 -5.84
CA LEU A 80 12.43 -9.30 -5.70
C LEU A 80 13.17 -9.28 -4.37
N ASP A 81 13.64 -8.12 -3.92
CA ASP A 81 14.29 -7.97 -2.62
C ASP A 81 13.35 -8.39 -1.48
N GLY A 82 12.12 -7.85 -1.48
CA GLY A 82 11.10 -8.24 -0.52
C GLY A 82 10.76 -9.73 -0.56
N LEU A 83 10.65 -10.31 -1.75
CA LEU A 83 10.37 -11.73 -1.96
C LEU A 83 11.50 -12.63 -1.43
N CYS A 84 12.76 -12.29 -1.74
CA CYS A 84 13.94 -13.01 -1.29
C CYS A 84 14.08 -12.97 0.24
N LEU A 85 13.85 -11.81 0.85
CA LEU A 85 13.86 -11.66 2.31
C LEU A 85 12.75 -12.50 2.99
N ARG A 86 11.53 -12.53 2.42
CA ARG A 86 10.47 -13.42 2.92
C ARG A 86 10.85 -14.89 2.79
N CYS A 87 11.45 -15.29 1.67
CA CYS A 87 11.92 -16.65 1.45
C CYS A 87 13.02 -17.06 2.45
N LEU A 88 14.02 -16.20 2.66
CA LEU A 88 15.09 -16.42 3.65
C LEU A 88 14.52 -16.66 5.05
N ARG A 89 13.58 -15.83 5.47
CA ARG A 89 12.93 -15.98 6.78
C ARG A 89 12.10 -17.26 6.90
N TRP A 90 11.41 -17.63 5.82
CA TRP A 90 10.69 -18.89 5.75
C TRP A 90 11.63 -20.08 5.94
N ILE A 91 12.79 -20.05 5.26
CA ILE A 91 13.83 -21.09 5.37
C ILE A 91 14.42 -21.13 6.79
N ALA A 92 14.63 -19.96 7.42
CA ALA A 92 15.20 -19.83 8.75
C ALA A 92 14.22 -20.15 9.90
N ASP A 93 12.96 -20.50 9.61
CA ASP A 93 11.90 -20.66 10.62
C ASP A 93 11.73 -19.45 11.55
N ALA A 94 12.12 -18.27 11.08
CA ALA A 94 12.03 -17.03 11.84
C ALA A 94 10.54 -16.63 11.96
N ARG A 95 9.90 -17.06 13.05
CA ARG A 95 8.48 -16.80 13.33
C ARG A 95 8.17 -15.32 13.18
N GLN A 96 7.14 -15.01 12.41
CA GLN A 96 6.62 -13.67 12.30
C GLN A 96 5.79 -13.33 13.53
N SER A 97 6.37 -12.55 14.42
CA SER A 97 5.61 -11.75 15.39
C SER A 97 5.58 -10.31 14.87
N ARG A 98 4.64 -10.00 13.98
CA ARG A 98 4.10 -8.64 13.96
C ARG A 98 2.60 -8.76 14.16
N LYS A 99 2.13 -8.27 15.31
CA LYS A 99 0.72 -7.91 15.46
C LYS A 99 0.43 -6.88 14.37
N SER A 100 -0.58 -7.12 13.53
CA SER A 100 -1.13 -6.04 12.72
C SER A 100 -1.54 -4.94 13.69
N SER A 101 -1.05 -3.72 13.48
CA SER A 101 -1.55 -2.61 14.27
C SER A 101 -3.02 -2.36 13.87
N PRO A 102 -3.95 -2.22 14.82
CA PRO A 102 -5.32 -1.78 14.55
C PRO A 102 -5.36 -0.50 13.69
N LEU A 103 -4.30 0.30 13.81
CA LEU A 103 -4.04 1.55 13.09
C LEU A 103 -3.84 1.36 11.57
N SER A 104 -3.54 0.13 11.11
CA SER A 104 -3.27 -0.19 9.70
C SER A 104 -4.47 -0.76 8.94
N VAL A 105 -5.61 -0.96 9.61
CA VAL A 105 -6.82 -1.48 8.97
C VAL A 105 -7.41 -0.39 8.06
N SER A 106 -7.80 -0.75 6.83
CA SER A 106 -8.47 0.16 5.89
C SER A 106 -7.63 1.40 5.50
N ASP A 107 -6.43 1.17 4.97
CA ASP A 107 -5.56 2.23 4.44
C ASP A 107 -5.98 2.66 3.01
N TYR A 108 -7.05 3.47 2.92
CA TYR A 108 -7.57 4.03 1.66
C TYR A 108 -7.58 5.57 1.64
N PHE A 109 -7.00 6.21 2.66
CA PHE A 109 -7.07 7.66 2.85
C PHE A 109 -5.75 8.37 2.51
N GLY A 110 -4.77 7.63 1.96
CA GLY A 110 -3.47 8.14 1.57
C GLY A 110 -2.57 8.43 2.76
N SER A 111 -1.40 8.99 2.47
CA SER A 111 -0.39 9.42 3.43
C SER A 111 0.08 10.83 3.07
N MET A 112 0.50 11.59 4.09
CA MET A 112 1.29 12.80 3.90
C MET A 112 2.73 12.37 3.64
N GLU A 113 3.19 12.49 2.39
CA GLU A 113 4.58 12.23 2.06
C GLU A 113 5.46 13.20 2.86
N ALA A 114 6.30 12.67 3.76
CA ALA A 114 7.44 13.43 4.22
C ALA A 114 8.29 13.75 2.97
N PRO A 115 8.61 15.02 2.66
CA PRO A 115 9.56 15.30 1.60
C PRO A 115 10.80 14.48 1.92
N GLN A 116 11.21 13.61 0.99
CA GLN A 116 12.47 12.88 1.13
C GLN A 116 13.53 13.93 1.40
N SER A 117 14.00 13.99 2.64
CA SER A 117 15.14 14.80 2.96
C SER A 117 16.24 14.23 2.09
N LYS A 118 16.60 14.97 1.04
CA LYS A 118 17.95 14.86 0.49
C LYS A 118 18.83 15.08 1.70
N LYS A 119 19.35 14.01 2.30
CA LYS A 119 20.39 14.13 3.31
C LYS A 119 21.43 15.05 2.67
N PRO A 120 21.74 16.22 3.24
CA PRO A 120 22.93 16.93 2.83
C PRO A 120 24.07 15.93 3.08
N GLU A 121 24.83 15.65 2.03
CA GLU A 121 26.05 14.87 2.14
C GLU A 121 26.92 15.53 3.21
N GLY A 122 27.25 14.79 4.28
CA GLY A 122 28.27 15.20 5.25
C GLY A 122 27.79 15.74 6.60
N ASN A 123 26.73 15.20 7.22
CA ASN A 123 26.60 15.35 8.67
C ASN A 123 26.15 14.05 9.35
N ASP A 124 27.15 13.27 9.76
CA ASP A 124 26.98 12.15 10.68
C ASP A 124 26.67 12.72 12.07
N GLY A 125 25.48 12.42 12.62
CA GLY A 125 25.27 12.57 14.06
C GLY A 125 23.88 12.92 14.58
N ASN A 126 22.90 13.28 13.73
CA ASN A 126 21.54 13.50 14.23
C ASN A 126 20.52 12.90 13.28
N SER A 127 20.09 11.67 13.57
CA SER A 127 18.87 11.10 13.03
C SER A 127 17.71 11.96 13.54
N ALA A 128 17.30 12.95 12.74
CA ALA A 128 16.04 13.66 12.97
C ALA A 128 14.95 12.59 13.15
N ALA A 129 14.32 12.56 14.33
CA ALA A 129 13.27 11.59 14.63
C ALA A 129 12.20 11.68 13.54
N GLU A 130 11.95 10.57 12.85
CA GLU A 130 10.94 10.49 11.83
C GLU A 130 9.57 10.71 12.50
N ILE A 131 8.85 11.75 12.09
CA ILE A 131 7.57 12.12 12.71
C ILE A 131 6.54 11.04 12.36
N SER A 132 5.91 10.44 13.37
CA SER A 132 4.96 9.35 13.16
C SER A 132 3.57 9.85 12.72
N GLU A 133 2.77 8.98 12.07
CA GLU A 133 1.35 9.28 11.77
C GLU A 133 0.58 9.72 13.02
N THR A 134 0.90 9.11 14.17
CA THR A 134 0.31 9.42 15.46
C THR A 134 0.67 10.83 15.93
N ASP A 135 1.93 11.27 15.78
CA ASP A 135 2.36 12.62 16.18
C ASP A 135 1.68 13.70 15.33
N ILE A 136 1.61 13.48 14.01
CA ILE A 136 0.85 14.35 13.09
C ILE A 136 -0.63 14.34 13.48
N GLY A 137 -1.18 13.17 13.82
CA GLY A 137 -2.54 12.99 14.27
C GLY A 137 -2.90 13.82 15.50
N PHE A 138 -2.04 13.82 16.53
CA PHE A 138 -2.23 14.67 17.70
C PHE A 138 -2.19 16.17 17.36
N TYR A 139 -1.36 16.56 16.40
CA TYR A 139 -1.31 17.95 15.94
C TYR A 139 -2.55 18.35 15.14
N VAL A 140 -3.15 17.42 14.38
CA VAL A 140 -4.46 17.64 13.75
C VAL A 140 -5.53 17.81 14.82
N LEU A 141 -5.58 16.92 15.81
CA LEU A 141 -6.59 16.95 16.88
C LEU A 141 -6.60 18.27 17.66
N SER A 142 -5.44 18.94 17.80
CA SER A 142 -5.35 20.22 18.51
C SER A 142 -5.98 21.38 17.76
N ARG A 143 -6.23 21.23 16.45
CA ARG A 143 -6.93 22.21 15.62
C ARG A 143 -8.39 21.89 15.36
N LEU A 144 -8.83 20.66 15.64
CA LEU A 144 -10.23 20.28 15.54
C LEU A 144 -11.06 20.89 16.68
N SER A 145 -12.35 21.08 16.46
CA SER A 145 -13.29 21.44 17.52
C SER A 145 -13.64 20.24 18.40
N ASP A 146 -14.25 20.48 19.56
CA ASP A 146 -14.72 19.39 20.43
C ASP A 146 -15.70 18.46 19.73
N GLU A 147 -16.61 19.00 18.91
CA GLU A 147 -17.57 18.17 18.18
C GLU A 147 -16.87 17.29 17.14
N GLN A 148 -15.91 17.83 16.40
CA GLN A 148 -15.10 17.07 15.43
C GLN A 148 -14.27 15.98 16.11
N ARG A 149 -13.70 16.27 17.29
CA ARG A 149 -13.00 15.25 18.10
C ARG A 149 -13.97 14.16 18.60
N ASN A 150 -15.15 14.55 19.06
CA ASN A 150 -16.18 13.61 19.52
C ASN A 150 -16.68 12.71 18.39
N GLN A 151 -16.79 13.22 17.16
CA GLN A 151 -17.08 12.44 15.95
C GLN A 151 -16.05 11.31 15.74
N LEU A 152 -14.75 11.62 15.83
CA LEU A 152 -13.70 10.61 15.73
C LEU A 152 -13.74 9.58 16.87
N GLY A 153 -14.05 10.01 18.09
CA GLY A 153 -14.24 9.13 19.23
C GLY A 153 -15.43 8.17 19.04
N ARG A 154 -16.57 8.67 18.56
CA ARG A 154 -17.76 7.85 18.24
C ARG A 154 -17.46 6.85 17.12
N LEU A 155 -16.75 7.29 16.09
CA LEU A 155 -16.30 6.42 14.99
C LEU A 155 -15.46 5.25 15.50
N LEU A 156 -14.49 5.52 16.40
CA LEU A 156 -13.68 4.47 17.03
C LEU A 156 -14.55 3.45 17.76
N VAL A 157 -15.45 3.90 18.62
CA VAL A 157 -16.35 3.00 19.38
C VAL A 157 -17.20 2.16 18.42
N GLY A 158 -17.75 2.78 17.36
CA GLY A 158 -18.59 2.11 16.38
C GLY A 158 -17.87 1.04 15.54
N GLN A 159 -16.58 1.20 15.27
CA GLN A 159 -15.80 0.26 14.45
C GLN A 159 -15.02 -0.79 15.25
N ARG A 160 -15.07 -0.77 16.60
CA ARG A 160 -14.24 -1.65 17.45
C ARG A 160 -14.51 -3.13 17.21
N ALA A 161 -15.77 -3.53 17.10
CA ALA A 161 -16.14 -4.92 16.82
C ALA A 161 -15.64 -5.37 15.45
N ASP A 162 -15.82 -4.51 14.43
CA ASP A 162 -15.38 -4.78 13.06
C ASP A 162 -13.85 -4.89 12.95
N ILE A 163 -13.11 -4.01 13.62
CA ILE A 163 -11.65 -4.08 13.66
C ILE A 163 -11.20 -5.40 14.32
N SER A 164 -11.80 -5.76 15.45
CA SER A 164 -11.46 -7.00 16.16
C SER A 164 -11.74 -8.25 15.34
N GLU A 165 -12.89 -8.31 14.65
CA GLU A 165 -13.23 -9.41 13.75
C GLU A 165 -12.27 -9.46 12.55
N TYR A 166 -11.90 -8.31 11.97
CA TYR A 166 -10.92 -8.25 10.88
C TYR A 166 -9.56 -8.81 11.30
N GLU A 167 -9.08 -8.41 12.48
CA GLU A 167 -7.81 -8.89 13.03
C GLU A 167 -7.83 -10.40 13.26
N LYS A 168 -8.95 -10.93 13.79
CA LYS A 168 -9.13 -12.37 13.97
C LYS A 168 -9.05 -13.11 12.64
N LEU A 169 -9.80 -12.67 11.62
CA LEU A 169 -9.79 -13.31 10.30
C LEU A 169 -8.42 -13.21 9.62
N ARG A 170 -7.74 -12.07 9.74
CA ARG A 170 -6.38 -11.90 9.21
C ARG A 170 -5.37 -12.81 9.92
N SER A 171 -5.47 -12.92 11.24
CA SER A 171 -4.63 -13.82 12.04
C SER A 171 -4.88 -15.28 11.71
N GLU A 172 -6.13 -15.66 11.43
CA GLU A 172 -6.51 -16.99 10.98
C GLU A 172 -5.86 -17.31 9.63
N VAL A 173 -5.97 -16.42 8.64
CA VAL A 173 -5.29 -16.57 7.34
C VAL A 173 -3.78 -16.75 7.51
N GLN A 174 -3.15 -15.92 8.35
CA GLN A 174 -1.72 -16.02 8.61
C GLN A 174 -1.34 -17.35 9.28
N THR A 175 -2.13 -17.81 10.24
CA THR A 175 -1.91 -19.08 10.95
C THR A 175 -2.03 -20.25 9.98
N GLN A 176 -3.06 -20.24 9.12
CA GLN A 176 -3.23 -21.25 8.08
C GLN A 176 -2.04 -21.23 7.10
N LEU A 177 -1.61 -20.07 6.62
CA LEU A 177 -0.43 -19.96 5.75
C LEU A 177 0.84 -20.52 6.40
N LEU A 178 1.10 -20.18 7.66
CA LEU A 178 2.28 -20.68 8.39
C LEU A 178 2.23 -22.19 8.63
N SER A 179 1.05 -22.81 8.64
CA SER A 179 0.94 -24.27 8.74
C SER A 179 1.55 -25.00 7.53
N LEU A 180 1.67 -24.34 6.36
CA LEU A 180 2.38 -24.91 5.20
C LEU A 180 3.88 -25.09 5.43
N ASN A 181 4.42 -24.44 6.46
CA ASN A 181 5.81 -24.62 6.84
C ASN A 181 6.03 -25.96 7.57
N ALA A 182 4.97 -26.57 8.10
CA ALA A 182 5.04 -27.92 8.66
C ALA A 182 5.25 -28.97 7.55
N ASP A 183 5.82 -30.12 7.91
CA ASP A 183 6.00 -31.24 6.97
C ASP A 183 4.71 -32.04 6.69
N GLN A 184 3.57 -31.55 7.17
CA GLN A 184 2.27 -32.16 6.94
C GLN A 184 1.68 -31.68 5.61
N ALA A 185 1.06 -32.61 4.88
CA ALA A 185 0.33 -32.26 3.67
C ALA A 185 -0.91 -31.43 4.05
N PRO A 186 -1.17 -30.29 3.39
CA PRO A 186 -2.36 -29.50 3.66
C PRO A 186 -3.63 -30.30 3.34
N GLU A 187 -4.68 -30.07 4.12
CA GLU A 187 -5.97 -30.73 3.93
C GLU A 187 -6.61 -30.39 2.57
N ARG A 188 -7.50 -31.27 2.10
CA ARG A 188 -8.24 -31.03 0.86
C ARG A 188 -9.08 -29.76 1.01
N GLY A 189 -8.92 -28.83 0.08
CA GLY A 189 -9.66 -27.56 0.10
C GLY A 189 -9.00 -26.44 0.90
N PHE A 190 -7.80 -26.66 1.44
CA PHE A 190 -7.01 -25.66 2.18
C PHE A 190 -6.97 -24.27 1.51
N GLU A 191 -6.65 -24.22 0.21
CA GLU A 191 -6.56 -22.93 -0.51
C GLU A 191 -7.90 -22.20 -0.58
N ARG A 192 -8.98 -22.96 -0.73
CA ARG A 192 -10.34 -22.42 -0.77
C ARG A 192 -10.73 -21.89 0.60
N ALA A 193 -10.40 -22.60 1.67
CA ALA A 193 -10.64 -22.14 3.04
C ALA A 193 -9.93 -20.81 3.32
N ILE A 194 -8.64 -20.70 2.97
CA ILE A 194 -7.89 -19.44 3.10
C ILE A 194 -8.56 -18.32 2.29
N ALA A 195 -8.93 -18.60 1.03
CA ALA A 195 -9.56 -17.62 0.16
C ALA A 195 -10.90 -17.12 0.73
N ASP A 196 -11.74 -18.01 1.26
CA ASP A 196 -13.04 -17.66 1.85
C ASP A 196 -12.90 -16.80 3.11
N VAL A 197 -11.94 -17.11 4.00
CA VAL A 197 -11.63 -16.29 5.19
C VAL A 197 -11.08 -14.92 4.76
N ALA A 198 -10.14 -14.90 3.81
CA ALA A 198 -9.57 -13.65 3.32
C ALA A 198 -10.61 -12.76 2.63
N LYS A 199 -11.52 -13.36 1.85
CA LYS A 199 -12.64 -12.65 1.23
C LYS A 199 -13.50 -11.93 2.28
N THR A 200 -13.84 -12.63 3.37
CA THR A 200 -14.60 -12.07 4.49
C THR A 200 -13.86 -10.93 5.17
N ALA A 201 -12.54 -11.09 5.39
CA ALA A 201 -11.70 -10.01 5.93
C ALA A 201 -11.68 -8.78 5.00
N GLY A 202 -11.58 -8.98 3.68
CA GLY A 202 -11.61 -7.89 2.70
C GLY A 202 -12.95 -7.14 2.65
N GLU A 203 -14.08 -7.83 2.80
CA GLU A 203 -15.39 -7.19 2.90
C GLU A 203 -15.51 -6.32 4.16
N LEU A 204 -14.98 -6.83 5.28
CA LEU A 204 -14.97 -6.16 6.56
C LEU A 204 -14.07 -4.91 6.56
N GLU A 205 -12.89 -5.01 5.95
CA GLU A 205 -12.01 -3.86 5.74
C GLU A 205 -12.71 -2.74 4.99
N ILE A 206 -13.47 -3.06 3.95
CA ILE A 206 -14.24 -2.06 3.19
C ILE A 206 -15.41 -1.49 4.00
N ARG A 207 -16.06 -2.30 4.84
CA ARG A 207 -17.11 -1.80 5.74
C ARG A 207 -16.55 -0.72 6.67
N ILE A 208 -15.36 -0.97 7.25
CA ILE A 208 -14.61 0.01 8.06
C ILE A 208 -14.26 1.24 7.22
N ALA A 209 -13.76 1.06 5.99
CA ALA A 209 -13.41 2.16 5.09
C ALA A 209 -14.61 3.08 4.77
N ILE A 210 -15.77 2.49 4.49
CA ILE A 210 -17.01 3.23 4.21
C ILE A 210 -17.45 4.01 5.44
N ALA A 211 -17.44 3.39 6.62
CA ALA A 211 -17.82 4.06 7.87
C ALA A 211 -16.92 5.27 8.15
N ARG A 212 -15.59 5.10 7.99
CA ARG A 212 -14.62 6.20 8.12
C ARG A 212 -14.86 7.30 7.09
N ALA A 213 -15.05 6.95 5.82
CA ALA A 213 -15.27 7.95 4.76
C ALA A 213 -16.55 8.76 4.97
N LYS A 214 -17.63 8.15 5.47
CA LYS A 214 -18.87 8.86 5.82
C LYS A 214 -18.62 9.88 6.93
N GLU A 215 -17.99 9.46 8.03
CA GLU A 215 -17.70 10.37 9.14
C GLU A 215 -16.74 11.48 8.71
N PHE A 216 -15.70 11.16 7.93
CA PHE A 216 -14.76 12.15 7.42
C PHE A 216 -15.43 13.15 6.49
N ALA A 217 -16.38 12.71 5.65
CA ALA A 217 -17.16 13.62 4.82
C ALA A 217 -18.04 14.56 5.64
N GLU A 218 -18.63 14.10 6.76
CA GLU A 218 -19.39 14.97 7.67
C GLU A 218 -18.47 15.95 8.41
N VAL A 219 -17.33 15.49 8.93
CA VAL A 219 -16.34 16.37 9.56
C VAL A 219 -15.87 17.42 8.56
N ALA A 220 -15.55 17.04 7.32
CA ALA A 220 -15.07 17.94 6.27
C ALA A 220 -16.03 19.10 5.97
N LYS A 221 -17.36 18.89 6.09
CA LYS A 221 -18.36 19.97 5.92
C LYS A 221 -18.29 21.04 7.02
N SER A 222 -17.77 20.68 8.19
CA SER A 222 -17.66 21.55 9.36
C SER A 222 -16.26 22.18 9.53
N VAL A 223 -15.32 21.85 8.65
CA VAL A 223 -13.96 22.38 8.69
C VAL A 223 -13.98 23.88 8.34
N THR A 224 -13.45 24.72 9.22
CA THR A 224 -13.36 26.18 8.98
C THR A 224 -12.25 26.51 7.96
N PRO A 225 -12.26 27.71 7.36
CA PRO A 225 -11.17 28.14 6.48
C PRO A 225 -9.79 28.05 7.15
N GLU A 226 -9.67 28.46 8.41
CA GLU A 226 -8.42 28.43 9.17
C GLU A 226 -7.94 27.00 9.43
N GLN A 227 -8.87 26.10 9.75
CA GLN A 227 -8.57 24.67 9.87
C GLN A 227 -8.11 24.10 8.54
N SER A 228 -8.79 24.44 7.44
CA SER A 228 -8.43 23.98 6.09
C SER A 228 -7.02 24.43 5.68
N GLU A 229 -6.67 25.71 5.89
CA GLU A 229 -5.34 26.23 5.63
C GLU A 229 -4.27 25.51 6.45
N PHE A 230 -4.54 25.26 7.73
CA PHE A 230 -3.65 24.50 8.60
C PHE A 230 -3.42 23.08 8.10
N LEU A 231 -4.48 22.35 7.73
CA LEU A 231 -4.36 20.98 7.24
C LEU A 231 -3.57 20.94 5.92
N MET A 232 -3.77 21.93 5.04
CA MET A 232 -3.01 22.05 3.79
C MET A 232 -1.52 22.31 4.04
N LEU A 233 -1.18 23.21 4.98
CA LEU A 233 0.20 23.44 5.40
C LEU A 233 0.85 22.15 5.91
N LEU A 234 0.12 21.40 6.75
CA LEU A 234 0.58 20.15 7.32
C LEU A 234 0.86 19.09 6.25
N ARG A 235 0.01 19.00 5.22
CA ARG A 235 0.24 18.10 4.08
C ARG A 235 1.52 18.45 3.30
N VAL A 236 1.79 19.73 3.12
CA VAL A 236 2.97 20.21 2.37
C VAL A 236 4.26 20.09 3.19
N ASN A 237 4.17 20.29 4.51
CA ASN A 237 5.32 20.26 5.40
C ASN A 237 5.01 19.47 6.70
N PRO A 238 4.88 18.14 6.63
CA PRO A 238 4.61 17.31 7.81
C PRO A 238 5.79 17.35 8.79
N ALA A 239 7.00 17.64 8.31
CA ALA A 239 8.22 17.78 9.13
C ALA A 239 8.19 19.01 10.07
N ALA A 240 7.29 19.97 9.84
CA ALA A 240 7.12 21.13 10.72
C ALA A 240 6.35 20.82 12.01
N VAL A 241 5.87 19.58 12.20
CA VAL A 241 5.19 19.18 13.43
C VAL A 241 6.19 19.18 14.59
N ASN A 242 5.97 20.08 15.54
CA ASN A 242 6.68 20.05 16.81
C ASN A 242 5.90 19.17 17.80
N ALA A 243 6.37 17.96 18.04
CA ALA A 243 5.76 17.01 18.97
C ALA A 243 5.68 17.53 20.42
N ASN A 244 6.48 18.55 20.78
CA ASN A 244 6.52 19.18 22.11
C ASN A 244 5.65 20.44 22.20
N ASN A 245 4.61 20.58 21.36
CA ASN A 245 3.71 21.72 21.39
C ASN A 245 2.72 21.62 22.59
N GLU A 246 2.52 22.71 23.31
CA GLU A 246 1.57 22.80 24.44
C GLU A 246 0.15 22.34 24.06
N SER A 247 -0.30 22.67 22.84
CA SER A 247 -1.59 22.25 22.31
C SER A 247 -1.74 20.73 22.13
N ILE A 248 -0.64 19.98 21.93
CA ILE A 248 -0.67 18.51 21.91
C ILE A 248 -0.86 17.96 23.32
N SER A 249 -0.26 18.60 24.32
CA SER A 249 -0.39 18.19 25.73
C SER A 249 -1.83 18.34 26.22
N GLU A 250 -2.52 19.42 25.82
CA GLU A 250 -3.95 19.63 26.11
C GLU A 250 -4.84 18.56 25.46
N VAL A 251 -4.56 18.19 24.21
CA VAL A 251 -5.28 17.10 23.52
C VAL A 251 -5.08 15.78 24.25
N ARG A 252 -3.83 15.45 24.63
CA ARG A 252 -3.53 14.23 25.38
C ARG A 252 -4.24 14.20 26.72
N ALA A 253 -4.29 15.33 27.43
CA ALA A 253 -5.05 15.45 28.68
C ALA A 253 -6.55 15.22 28.44
N THR A 254 -7.11 15.76 27.36
CA THR A 254 -8.53 15.57 26.99
C THR A 254 -8.85 14.12 26.63
N LEU A 255 -7.90 13.43 26.00
CA LEU A 255 -8.01 12.03 25.62
C LEU A 255 -7.62 11.05 26.74
N ALA A 256 -7.13 11.52 27.89
CA ALA A 256 -6.70 10.68 29.01
C ALA A 256 -7.81 9.80 29.60
N LYS A 257 -9.08 10.11 29.29
CA LYS A 257 -10.25 9.26 29.61
C LYS A 257 -10.31 7.96 28.80
N HIS A 258 -9.53 7.85 27.72
CA HIS A 258 -9.40 6.67 26.87
C HIS A 258 -8.11 5.92 27.21
N ASP A 259 -8.08 4.60 26.96
CA ASP A 259 -6.83 3.85 27.05
C ASP A 259 -5.82 4.30 25.99
N ILE A 260 -4.54 4.01 26.20
CA ILE A 260 -3.45 4.49 25.32
C ILE A 260 -3.66 4.05 23.87
N GLY A 261 -4.17 2.83 23.64
CA GLY A 261 -4.41 2.31 22.29
C GLY A 261 -5.54 3.05 21.57
N ASP A 262 -6.59 3.40 22.29
CA ASP A 262 -7.66 4.26 21.79
C ASP A 262 -7.15 5.67 21.47
N GLN A 263 -6.31 6.25 22.32
CA GLN A 263 -5.72 7.57 22.05
C GLN A 263 -4.90 7.58 20.75
N GLU A 264 -4.05 6.57 20.56
CA GLU A 264 -3.28 6.39 19.33
C GLU A 264 -4.19 6.19 18.11
N THR A 265 -5.28 5.42 18.27
CA THR A 265 -6.23 5.18 17.18
C THR A 265 -6.98 6.44 16.79
N ILE A 266 -7.41 7.26 17.76
CA ILE A 266 -8.05 8.55 17.49
C ILE A 266 -7.05 9.49 16.78
N ALA A 267 -5.79 9.51 17.20
CA ALA A 267 -4.76 10.29 16.53
C ALA A 267 -4.55 9.85 15.07
N VAL A 268 -4.45 8.54 14.80
CA VAL A 268 -4.35 8.04 13.42
C VAL A 268 -5.61 8.36 12.61
N LEU A 269 -6.80 8.25 13.18
CA LEU A 269 -8.03 8.66 12.49
C LEU A 269 -7.99 10.15 12.12
N ALA A 270 -7.47 11.02 13.00
CA ALA A 270 -7.29 12.44 12.71
C ALA A 270 -6.26 12.69 11.60
N TYR A 271 -5.15 11.95 11.60
CA TYR A 271 -4.20 11.99 10.49
C TYR A 271 -4.84 11.59 9.16
N ARG A 272 -5.61 10.49 9.13
CA ARG A 272 -6.31 10.03 7.93
C ARG A 272 -7.42 10.99 7.50
N LEU A 273 -8.13 11.60 8.44
CA LEU A 273 -9.07 12.69 8.17
C LEU A 273 -8.34 13.86 7.49
N ALA A 274 -7.19 14.28 7.98
CA ALA A 274 -6.41 15.36 7.37
C ALA A 274 -5.97 15.01 5.94
N CYS A 275 -5.51 13.77 5.72
CA CYS A 275 -5.18 13.26 4.39
C CYS A 275 -6.40 13.24 3.46
N TYR A 276 -7.57 12.86 3.99
CA TYR A 276 -8.84 12.90 3.29
C TYR A 276 -9.21 14.34 2.93
N CYS A 277 -9.27 15.27 3.86
CA CYS A 277 -9.69 16.65 3.61
C CYS A 277 -8.80 17.39 2.59
N THR A 278 -7.49 17.12 2.60
CA THR A 278 -6.51 17.88 1.81
C THR A 278 -6.06 17.20 0.52
N GLY A 279 -6.24 15.88 0.44
CA GLY A 279 -5.79 15.08 -0.70
C GLY A 279 -6.86 14.92 -1.76
N THR A 280 -6.42 14.87 -3.02
CA THR A 280 -7.23 14.35 -4.13
C THR A 280 -7.21 12.82 -4.11
N ALA A 281 -8.21 12.19 -4.73
CA ALA A 281 -8.21 10.74 -4.95
C ALA A 281 -6.90 10.24 -5.61
N ALA A 282 -6.36 10.99 -6.58
CA ALA A 282 -5.11 10.64 -7.24
C ALA A 282 -3.90 10.69 -6.29
N GLN A 283 -3.80 11.74 -5.46
CA GLN A 283 -2.73 11.86 -4.47
C GLN A 283 -2.84 10.77 -3.40
N ASN A 284 -4.05 10.49 -2.92
CA ASN A 284 -4.26 9.47 -1.89
C ASN A 284 -4.05 8.05 -2.44
N ALA A 285 -4.32 7.81 -3.73
CA ALA A 285 -3.98 6.57 -4.41
C ALA A 285 -2.47 6.40 -4.64
N ALA A 286 -1.75 7.48 -4.96
CA ALA A 286 -0.30 7.46 -5.14
C ALA A 286 0.46 7.24 -3.81
N ALA A 287 -0.02 7.87 -2.73
CA ALA A 287 0.58 7.79 -1.40
C ALA A 287 0.10 6.57 -0.58
N ALA A 288 -0.85 5.79 -1.09
CA ALA A 288 -1.30 4.59 -0.41
C ALA A 288 -0.13 3.59 -0.35
N PRO A 289 0.31 3.16 0.85
CA PRO A 289 1.44 2.25 0.95
C PRO A 289 1.14 0.99 0.15
N ASP A 290 2.14 0.53 -0.59
CA ASP A 290 2.04 -0.71 -1.32
C ASP A 290 1.82 -1.84 -0.31
N ARG A 291 0.79 -2.66 -0.52
CA ARG A 291 0.49 -3.82 0.33
C ARG A 291 1.52 -4.95 0.18
N ASN A 292 2.70 -4.65 -0.37
CA ASN A 292 3.90 -5.49 -0.37
C ASN A 292 4.32 -5.99 1.02
N ALA A 293 3.70 -5.44 2.06
CA ALA A 293 3.34 -6.10 3.30
C ALA A 293 2.50 -7.39 3.11
N GLY A 294 3.02 -8.39 2.40
CA GLY A 294 2.29 -9.64 2.14
C GLY A 294 1.80 -10.32 3.44
N LEU A 295 0.86 -11.25 3.33
CA LEU A 295 0.36 -12.04 4.47
C LEU A 295 1.47 -12.88 5.15
N LEU A 296 2.61 -13.02 4.47
CA LEU A 296 3.87 -13.56 4.97
C LEU A 296 4.85 -12.45 5.40
N GLY A 297 4.35 -11.32 5.90
CA GLY A 297 5.12 -10.29 6.61
C GLY A 297 5.79 -9.22 5.75
N ASN A 298 6.13 -8.10 6.41
CA ASN A 298 6.78 -6.93 5.79
C ASN A 298 8.29 -7.00 6.00
N GLN A 299 9.05 -6.72 4.94
CA GLN A 299 10.27 -5.93 5.02
C GLN A 299 10.25 -4.93 3.87
N SER A 300 10.38 -3.65 4.22
CA SER A 300 10.50 -2.57 3.25
C SER A 300 11.88 -2.67 2.62
N ALA A 301 11.96 -3.26 1.43
CA ALA A 301 13.18 -3.22 0.64
C ALA A 301 13.49 -1.77 0.22
N GLY A 302 14.65 -1.26 0.59
CA GLY A 302 15.06 0.12 0.36
C GLY A 302 16.50 0.50 0.73
N GLY A 303 17.39 -0.44 1.08
CA GLY A 303 18.80 -0.13 1.38
C GLY A 303 19.82 -0.99 0.63
N ASP A 304 21.03 -0.45 0.42
CA ASP A 304 22.14 -1.14 -0.26
C ASP A 304 22.48 -2.52 0.36
N LYS A 305 22.24 -2.67 1.66
CA LYS A 305 22.44 -3.94 2.39
C LYS A 305 21.45 -5.03 1.97
N GLU A 306 20.22 -4.65 1.60
CA GLU A 306 19.19 -5.61 1.19
C GLU A 306 19.45 -6.11 -0.23
N GLY A 307 19.83 -5.24 -1.17
CA GLY A 307 20.23 -5.66 -2.53
C GLY A 307 21.43 -6.60 -2.53
N GLN A 308 22.42 -6.38 -1.65
CA GLN A 308 23.53 -7.32 -1.46
C GLN A 308 23.07 -8.66 -0.88
N THR A 309 22.13 -8.64 0.07
CA THR A 309 21.55 -9.86 0.66
C THR A 309 20.80 -10.66 -0.40
N THR A 310 19.98 -10.00 -1.23
CA THR A 310 19.28 -10.61 -2.36
C THR A 310 20.24 -11.25 -3.35
N ALA A 311 21.29 -10.53 -3.78
CA ALA A 311 22.27 -11.06 -4.72
C ALA A 311 23.00 -12.30 -4.16
N ARG A 312 23.41 -12.26 -2.89
CA ARG A 312 24.05 -13.41 -2.22
C ARG A 312 23.11 -14.59 -2.08
N PHE A 313 21.87 -14.35 -1.69
CA PHE A 313 20.86 -15.40 -1.58
C PHE A 313 20.61 -16.07 -2.94
N LEU A 314 20.30 -15.30 -3.98
CA LEU A 314 20.06 -15.85 -5.32
C LEU A 314 21.27 -16.60 -5.86
N SER A 315 22.49 -16.11 -5.61
CA SER A 315 23.72 -16.79 -6.02
C SER A 315 23.96 -18.11 -5.28
N SER A 316 23.42 -18.26 -4.07
CA SER A 316 23.46 -19.53 -3.32
C SER A 316 22.49 -20.58 -3.86
N LEU A 317 21.48 -20.17 -4.63
CA LEU A 317 20.47 -21.05 -5.21
C LEU A 317 20.93 -21.65 -6.54
N ASN A 318 20.50 -22.89 -6.82
CA ASN A 318 20.71 -23.51 -8.12
C ASN A 318 19.73 -22.94 -9.19
N PRO A 319 19.96 -23.20 -10.49
CA PRO A 319 19.11 -22.63 -11.55
C PRO A 319 17.62 -22.97 -11.43
N THR A 320 17.28 -24.16 -10.93
CA THR A 320 15.88 -24.58 -10.73
C THR A 320 15.22 -23.77 -9.60
N GLN A 321 15.91 -23.58 -8.48
CA GLN A 321 15.46 -22.76 -7.35
C GLN A 321 15.34 -21.28 -7.74
N GLN A 322 16.31 -20.74 -8.49
CA GLN A 322 16.25 -19.38 -9.03
C GLN A 322 15.04 -19.19 -9.96
N LYS A 323 14.75 -20.17 -10.83
CA LYS A 323 13.57 -20.15 -11.70
C LYS A 323 12.27 -20.13 -10.89
N GLN A 324 12.19 -20.84 -9.76
CA GLN A 324 11.03 -20.79 -8.87
C GLN A 324 10.82 -19.39 -8.28
N ILE A 325 11.89 -18.73 -7.81
CA ILE A 325 11.81 -17.33 -7.33
C ILE A 325 11.34 -16.39 -8.44
N TYR A 326 11.87 -16.54 -9.66
CA TYR A 326 11.46 -15.72 -10.80
C TYR A 326 9.97 -15.90 -11.17
N GLN A 327 9.46 -17.13 -11.09
CA GLN A 327 8.04 -17.41 -11.31
C GLN A 327 7.14 -16.77 -10.23
N LEU A 328 7.58 -16.81 -8.96
CA LEU A 328 6.88 -16.13 -7.87
C LEU A 328 6.86 -14.61 -8.06
N LEU A 329 7.99 -14.02 -8.48
CA LEU A 329 8.06 -12.59 -8.81
C LEU A 329 7.05 -12.22 -9.90
N GLY A 330 6.98 -12.99 -11.00
CA GLY A 330 6.01 -12.74 -12.07
C GLY A 330 4.55 -12.86 -11.63
N ASN A 331 4.25 -13.68 -10.61
CA ASN A 331 2.93 -13.71 -9.99
C ASN A 331 2.68 -12.46 -9.14
N GLN A 332 3.64 -12.07 -8.30
CA GLN A 332 3.52 -10.89 -7.44
C GLN A 332 3.32 -9.60 -8.25
N VAL A 333 4.09 -9.39 -9.33
CA VAL A 333 3.96 -8.22 -10.20
C VAL A 333 2.54 -8.10 -10.78
N ARG A 334 1.98 -9.20 -11.31
CA ARG A 334 0.64 -9.22 -11.90
C ARG A 334 -0.46 -9.00 -10.87
N THR A 335 -0.33 -9.63 -9.70
CA THR A 335 -1.24 -9.46 -8.57
C THR A 335 -1.25 -8.02 -8.09
N ASN A 336 -0.08 -7.44 -7.85
CA ASN A 336 0.08 -6.06 -7.40
C ASN A 336 -0.56 -5.06 -8.36
N GLN A 337 -0.34 -5.21 -9.68
CA GLN A 337 -0.95 -4.32 -10.67
C GLN A 337 -2.49 -4.37 -10.61
N THR A 338 -3.06 -5.57 -10.49
CA THR A 338 -4.51 -5.77 -10.37
C THR A 338 -5.05 -5.13 -9.10
N GLN A 339 -4.36 -5.29 -7.98
CA GLN A 339 -4.75 -4.72 -6.70
C GLN A 339 -4.68 -3.20 -6.69
N LEU A 340 -3.61 -2.61 -7.23
CA LEU A 340 -3.47 -1.16 -7.34
C LEU A 340 -4.64 -0.55 -8.12
N SER A 341 -5.06 -1.17 -9.23
CA SER A 341 -6.23 -0.73 -9.99
C SER A 341 -7.52 -0.78 -9.17
N ARG A 342 -7.77 -1.88 -8.44
CA ARG A 342 -8.97 -2.03 -7.60
C ARG A 342 -8.95 -1.07 -6.41
N ARG A 343 -7.79 -0.86 -5.78
CA ARG A 343 -7.61 0.12 -4.69
C ARG A 343 -7.89 1.53 -5.18
N ALA A 344 -7.37 1.92 -6.34
CA ALA A 344 -7.66 3.22 -6.93
C ALA A 344 -9.18 3.43 -7.14
N GLN A 345 -9.90 2.40 -7.59
CA GLN A 345 -11.36 2.45 -7.72
C GLN A 345 -12.07 2.66 -6.37
N ILE A 346 -11.62 1.98 -5.31
CA ILE A 346 -12.14 2.17 -3.95
C ILE A 346 -11.88 3.59 -3.48
N ILE A 347 -10.63 4.07 -3.58
CA ILE A 347 -10.23 5.42 -3.14
C ILE A 347 -11.07 6.49 -3.84
N VAL A 348 -11.23 6.41 -5.16
CA VAL A 348 -12.07 7.35 -5.93
C VAL A 348 -13.53 7.33 -5.44
N ALA A 349 -14.08 6.15 -5.14
CA ALA A 349 -15.44 6.03 -4.66
C ALA A 349 -15.63 6.55 -3.23
N LEU A 350 -14.65 6.36 -2.34
CA LEU A 350 -14.67 6.94 -0.99
C LEU A 350 -14.49 8.46 -1.03
N ASP A 351 -13.65 8.97 -1.94
CA ASP A 351 -13.42 10.40 -2.14
C ASP A 351 -14.67 11.11 -2.68
N ALA A 352 -15.45 10.45 -3.53
CA ALA A 352 -16.71 10.99 -4.06
C ALA A 352 -17.75 11.33 -2.96
N MET A 353 -17.63 10.74 -1.76
CA MET A 353 -18.49 11.07 -0.62
C MET A 353 -18.31 12.52 -0.14
N LYS A 354 -17.15 13.15 -0.38
CA LYS A 354 -16.94 14.59 -0.10
C LYS A 354 -17.97 15.48 -0.78
N SER A 355 -18.38 15.10 -2.00
CA SER A 355 -19.37 15.83 -2.79
C SER A 355 -20.81 15.36 -2.53
N GLY A 356 -21.05 14.59 -1.46
CA GLY A 356 -22.37 14.07 -1.10
C GLY A 356 -22.86 12.90 -1.97
N LYS A 357 -22.00 12.31 -2.82
CA LYS A 357 -22.38 11.14 -3.61
C LYS A 357 -22.35 9.88 -2.74
N ALA A 358 -23.46 9.17 -2.67
CA ALA A 358 -23.54 7.92 -1.93
C ALA A 358 -22.72 6.81 -2.62
N PRO A 359 -21.95 6.01 -1.87
CA PRO A 359 -21.21 4.89 -2.45
C PRO A 359 -22.13 3.74 -2.85
N ILE A 360 -21.75 3.01 -3.89
CA ILE A 360 -22.34 1.69 -4.19
C ILE A 360 -21.64 0.66 -3.29
N GLU A 361 -22.08 0.57 -2.03
CA GLU A 361 -21.39 -0.21 -0.99
C GLU A 361 -21.19 -1.68 -1.36
N ALA A 362 -22.16 -2.31 -2.03
CA ALA A 362 -22.04 -3.69 -2.49
C ALA A 362 -20.87 -3.88 -3.48
N LYS A 363 -20.67 -2.91 -4.40
CA LYS A 363 -19.57 -2.94 -5.36
C LYS A 363 -18.22 -2.72 -4.66
N LEU A 364 -18.16 -1.82 -3.68
CA LEU A 364 -16.94 -1.60 -2.90
C LEU A 364 -16.56 -2.84 -2.10
N ARG A 365 -17.52 -3.48 -1.42
CA ARG A 365 -17.28 -4.72 -0.68
C ARG A 365 -16.79 -5.82 -1.61
N GLN A 366 -17.38 -5.97 -2.79
CA GLN A 366 -16.90 -6.91 -3.81
C GLN A 366 -15.46 -6.62 -4.25
N LEU A 367 -15.07 -5.35 -4.42
CA LEU A 367 -13.69 -4.99 -4.74
C LEU A 367 -12.72 -5.36 -3.61
N GLY A 368 -13.08 -5.08 -2.35
CA GLY A 368 -12.28 -5.48 -1.20
C GLY A 368 -12.14 -6.98 -1.06
N SER A 369 -13.25 -7.71 -1.25
CA SER A 369 -13.28 -9.17 -1.23
C SER A 369 -12.32 -9.76 -2.27
N GLN A 370 -12.34 -9.22 -3.50
CA GLN A 370 -11.45 -9.64 -4.59
C GLN A 370 -9.99 -9.29 -4.34
N ILE A 371 -9.68 -8.13 -3.74
CA ILE A 371 -8.31 -7.78 -3.36
C ILE A 371 -7.78 -8.80 -2.35
N ALA A 372 -8.52 -9.03 -1.26
CA ALA A 372 -8.09 -9.92 -0.20
C ALA A 372 -8.00 -11.39 -0.64
N GLU A 373 -8.91 -11.85 -1.49
CA GLU A 373 -8.82 -13.17 -2.11
C GLU A 373 -7.56 -13.31 -2.97
N THR A 374 -7.25 -12.30 -3.79
CA THR A 374 -6.04 -12.33 -4.63
C THR A 374 -4.76 -12.28 -3.77
N ASP A 375 -4.76 -11.48 -2.69
CA ASP A 375 -3.68 -11.43 -1.70
C ASP A 375 -3.42 -12.82 -1.09
N ALA A 376 -4.48 -13.49 -0.66
CA ALA A 376 -4.44 -14.83 -0.10
C ALA A 376 -3.88 -15.87 -1.08
N GLN A 377 -4.38 -15.88 -2.32
CA GLN A 377 -3.91 -16.79 -3.36
C GLN A 377 -2.43 -16.58 -3.69
N SER A 378 -1.98 -15.32 -3.76
CA SER A 378 -0.57 -14.99 -3.96
C SER A 378 0.29 -15.47 -2.78
N ALA A 379 -0.17 -15.28 -1.55
CA ALA A 379 0.54 -15.74 -0.36
C ALA A 379 0.62 -17.27 -0.25
N VAL A 380 -0.42 -17.99 -0.66
CA VAL A 380 -0.39 -19.46 -0.78
C VAL A 380 0.64 -19.92 -1.80
N ALA A 381 0.70 -19.27 -2.97
CA ALA A 381 1.69 -19.58 -3.99
C ALA A 381 3.11 -19.32 -3.50
N GLU A 382 3.35 -18.19 -2.81
CA GLU A 382 4.63 -17.88 -2.16
C GLU A 382 5.01 -18.93 -1.12
N ALA A 383 4.12 -19.24 -0.16
CA ALA A 383 4.39 -20.20 0.91
C ALA A 383 4.76 -21.59 0.35
N ARG A 384 4.05 -22.05 -0.68
CA ARG A 384 4.38 -23.32 -1.35
C ARG A 384 5.70 -23.26 -2.10
N GLY A 385 5.96 -22.16 -2.80
CA GLY A 385 7.22 -21.95 -3.49
C GLY A 385 8.40 -21.95 -2.52
N PHE A 386 8.28 -21.23 -1.40
CA PHE A 386 9.28 -21.20 -0.34
C PHE A 386 9.49 -22.57 0.29
N GLN A 387 8.41 -23.31 0.55
CA GLN A 387 8.52 -24.67 1.09
C GLN A 387 9.17 -25.63 0.10
N SER A 388 8.87 -25.51 -1.20
CA SER A 388 9.55 -26.29 -2.24
C SER A 388 11.04 -25.95 -2.31
N ILE A 389 11.40 -24.67 -2.25
CA ILE A 389 12.80 -24.24 -2.24
C ILE A 389 13.49 -24.82 -1.02
N ARG A 390 12.95 -24.60 0.19
CA ARG A 390 13.46 -25.11 1.47
C ARG A 390 13.74 -26.61 1.43
N LYS A 391 12.79 -27.41 0.92
CA LYS A 391 12.93 -28.87 0.79
C LYS A 391 14.00 -29.28 -0.22
N SER A 392 14.23 -28.47 -1.25
CA SER A 392 15.24 -28.74 -2.29
C SER A 392 16.65 -28.27 -1.94
N LEU A 393 16.84 -27.48 -0.86
CA LEU A 393 18.16 -26.99 -0.47
C LEU A 393 19.09 -28.14 -0.04
N THR A 394 20.31 -28.13 -0.54
CA THR A 394 21.38 -29.03 -0.07
C THR A 394 21.83 -28.66 1.35
N ALA A 395 22.52 -29.57 2.03
CA ALA A 395 23.08 -29.30 3.36
C ALA A 395 23.99 -28.05 3.37
N ILE A 396 24.86 -27.93 2.35
CA ILE A 396 25.78 -26.80 2.19
C ILE A 396 25.01 -25.48 2.00
N GLN A 397 23.95 -25.48 1.19
CA GLN A 397 23.13 -24.28 0.99
C GLN A 397 22.43 -23.87 2.29
N LYS A 398 21.88 -24.83 3.04
CA LYS A 398 21.22 -24.55 4.33
C LYS A 398 22.21 -23.94 5.33
N GLU A 399 23.41 -24.52 5.43
CA GLU A 399 24.46 -24.03 6.32
C GLU A 399 24.89 -22.61 5.94
N PHE A 400 25.14 -22.34 4.66
CA PHE A 400 25.49 -21.01 4.18
C PHE A 400 24.41 -19.97 4.53
N ILE A 401 23.14 -20.28 4.24
CA ILE A 401 22.01 -19.39 4.52
C ILE A 401 21.92 -19.10 6.03
N GLN A 402 21.99 -20.14 6.87
CA GLN A 402 21.87 -20.00 8.33
C GLN A 402 23.02 -19.19 8.95
N GLN A 403 24.24 -19.31 8.44
CA GLN A 403 25.41 -18.64 9.01
C GLN A 403 25.63 -17.21 8.47
N ASN A 404 25.16 -16.91 7.25
CA ASN A 404 25.56 -15.69 6.53
C ASN A 404 24.40 -14.77 6.14
N LEU A 405 23.16 -15.26 6.14
CA LEU A 405 22.00 -14.55 5.59
C LEU A 405 20.76 -14.54 6.49
N ALA A 406 20.68 -15.42 7.50
CA ALA A 406 19.51 -15.61 8.36
C ALA A 406 19.49 -14.68 9.58
#